data_AF-A0A829H6L0-F1
#
_entry.id   AF-A0A829H6L0-F1
#
_cell.length_a   1.000
_cell.length_b   1.000
_cell.length_c   1.000
_cell.angle_alpha   90.00
_cell.angle_beta   90.00
_cell.angle_gamma   90.00
#
_symmetry.space_group_name_H-M   'P 1'
#
loop_
_entity.id
_entity.type
_entity.pdbx_description
1 polymer ?
#
loop_
_entity_poly.entity_id
_entity_poly.type
_entity_poly.pdbx_seq_one_letter_code
_entity_poly.pdbx_strand_id
1 'polypeptide(L)' 'MATIAVVFGGGAAHGAYQAGVWAVLGPRLRPTFVIGSSIGAINAAGTARMLPE' A
#
# COMPACT_ATOMS: atom_id res chain seq x y z
N MET A 1 1.77 9.33 -20.20
CA MET A 1 1.98 8.28 -19.18
C MET A 1 0.68 8.11 -18.42
N ALA A 2 0.22 6.88 -18.16
CA ALA A 2 -0.98 6.66 -17.36
C ALA A 2 -0.65 6.86 -15.86
N THR A 3 -1.45 7.67 -15.17
CA THR A 3 -1.36 7.86 -13.72
C THR A 3 -1.95 6.65 -13.02
N ILE A 4 -1.17 6.02 -12.13
CA ILE A 4 -1.62 4.86 -11.34
C ILE A 4 -1.73 5.27 -9.88
N ALA A 5 -2.88 4.97 -9.27
CA ALA A 5 -3.07 5.07 -7.84
C ALA A 5 -3.26 3.67 -7.25
N VAL A 6 -2.64 3.42 -6.10
CA VAL A 6 -2.83 2.19 -5.31
C VAL A 6 -3.63 2.56 -4.06
N VAL A 7 -4.75 1.87 -3.85
CA VAL A 7 -5.67 2.13 -2.74
C VAL A 7 -5.74 0.91 -1.83
N PHE A 8 -5.29 1.07 -0.60
CA PHE A 8 -5.41 0.07 0.45
C PHE A 8 -6.68 0.32 1.27
N GLY A 9 -7.70 -0.52 1.06
CA GLY A 9 -8.95 -0.44 1.80
C GLY A 9 -8.81 -0.78 3.29
N GLY A 10 -9.78 -0.37 4.10
CA GLY A 10 -9.93 -0.87 5.47
C GLY A 10 -10.32 -2.35 5.50
N GLY A 11 -10.31 -2.96 6.68
CA GLY A 11 -10.73 -4.37 6.83
C GLY A 11 -10.04 -5.19 7.92
N ALA A 12 -9.41 -4.53 8.91
CA ALA A 12 -8.71 -5.17 10.03
C ALA A 12 -7.74 -6.27 9.56
N ALA A 13 -8.03 -7.55 9.81
CA ALA A 13 -7.17 -8.68 9.45
C ALA A 13 -6.88 -8.77 7.93
N HIS A 14 -7.76 -8.23 7.07
CA HIS A 14 -7.53 -8.20 5.62
C HIS A 14 -6.29 -7.38 5.21
N GLY A 15 -5.75 -6.54 6.12
CA GLY A 15 -4.49 -5.85 5.89
C GLY A 15 -3.30 -6.80 5.67
N ALA A 16 -3.29 -7.99 6.27
CA ALA A 16 -2.24 -8.97 6.06
C ALA A 16 -2.23 -9.51 4.61
N TYR A 17 -3.43 -9.75 4.05
CA TYR A 17 -3.56 -10.12 2.64
C TYR A 17 -3.04 -9.01 1.72
N GLN A 18 -3.39 -7.75 1.99
CA GLN A 18 -2.90 -6.61 1.23
C GLN A 18 -1.37 -6.50 1.25
N ALA A 19 -0.72 -6.78 2.38
CA ALA A 19 0.74 -6.78 2.48
C ALA A 19 1.37 -7.86 1.58
N GLY A 20 0.78 -9.06 1.53
CA GLY A 20 1.20 -10.12 0.60
C GLY A 20 1.05 -9.73 -0.87
N VAL A 21 -0.08 -9.11 -1.24
CA VAL A 21 -0.30 -8.57 -2.58
C VAL A 21 0.75 -7.52 -2.92
N TRP A 22 1.04 -6.61 -1.99
CA TRP A 22 2.04 -5.56 -2.19
C TRP A 22 3.46 -6.11 -2.37
N ALA A 23 3.83 -7.17 -1.64
CA ALA A 23 5.14 -7.81 -1.80
C ALA A 23 5.39 -8.33 -3.23
N VAL A 24 4.33 -8.73 -3.95
CA VAL A 24 4.41 -9.26 -5.32
C VAL A 24 4.24 -8.14 -6.37
N LEU A 25 3.26 -7.25 -6.18
CA LEU A 25 2.93 -6.22 -7.17
C LEU A 25 3.77 -4.94 -7.03
N GLY A 26 4.17 -4.57 -5.81
CA GLY A 26 4.89 -3.33 -5.52
C GLY A 26 6.11 -3.08 -6.42
N PRO A 27 7.00 -4.07 -6.63
CA PRO A 27 8.16 -3.91 -7.52
C PRO A 27 7.81 -3.69 -9.01
N ARG A 28 6.58 -4.02 -9.42
CA ARG A 28 6.10 -3.93 -10.81
C ARG A 28 5.28 -2.67 -11.07
N LEU A 29 4.95 -1.91 -10.02
CA LEU A 29 4.14 -0.71 -10.10
C LEU A 29 4.99 0.54 -9.83
N ARG A 30 4.65 1.64 -10.51
CA ARG A 30 5.16 2.98 -10.21
C ARG A 30 3.98 3.90 -9.91
N PRO A 31 3.31 3.73 -8.76
CA PRO A 31 2.15 4.54 -8.43
C PRO A 31 2.57 6.00 -8.19
N THR A 32 1.74 6.92 -8.68
CA THR A 32 1.85 8.34 -8.38
C THR A 32 1.28 8.64 -6.99
N PHE A 33 0.28 7.86 -6.59
CA PHE A 33 -0.39 8.00 -5.30
C PHE A 33 -0.55 6.64 -4.63
N VAL A 34 -0.32 6.62 -3.32
CA VAL A 34 -0.70 5.51 -2.45
C VAL A 34 -1.59 6.08 -1.36
N ILE A 35 -2.80 5.53 -1.22
CA ILE A 35 -3.83 6.02 -0.30
C ILE A 35 -4.32 4.83 0.52
N GLY A 36 -4.67 5.05 1.79
CA GLY A 36 -5.28 4.01 2.58
C GLY A 36 -6.22 4.50 3.68
N SER A 37 -7.09 3.61 4.16
CA SER A 37 -8.02 3.87 5.27
C SER A 37 -7.93 2.75 6.31
N SER A 38 -8.00 3.10 7.60
CA SER A 38 -7.88 2.15 8.72
C SER A 38 -6.58 1.32 8.62
N ILE A 39 -6.62 -0.02 8.67
CA ILE A 39 -5.44 -0.87 8.44
C ILE A 39 -4.77 -0.61 7.09
N GLY A 40 -5.55 -0.23 6.08
CA GLY A 40 -5.03 0.14 4.77
C GLY A 40 -4.17 1.41 4.82
N ALA A 41 -4.45 2.34 5.75
CA ALA A 41 -3.60 3.52 5.94
C ALA A 41 -2.21 3.12 6.47
N ILE A 42 -2.14 2.15 7.37
CA ILE A 42 -0.89 1.58 7.89
C ILE A 42 -0.11 0.88 6.76
N ASN A 43 -0.81 0.09 5.93
CA ASN A 43 -0.18 -0.54 4.76
C ASN A 43 0.34 0.50 3.76
N ALA A 44 -0.47 1.52 3.43
CA ALA A 44 -0.06 2.63 2.56
C ALA A 44 1.20 3.33 3.10
N ALA A 45 1.20 3.65 4.39
CA ALA A 45 2.35 4.19 5.11
C ALA A 45 3.60 3.29 5.02
N GLY A 46 3.44 1.98 5.23
CA GLY A 46 4.53 1.00 5.13
C GLY A 46 5.16 0.94 3.74
N THR A 47 4.40 1.21 2.67
CA THR A 47 4.94 1.25 1.30
C THR A 47 5.93 2.39 1.06
N ALA A 48 5.78 3.51 1.78
CA ALA A 48 6.62 4.70 1.68
C ALA A 48 7.94 4.60 2.48
N ARG A 49 8.20 3.45 3.13
CA ARG A 49 9.31 3.19 4.08
C ARG A 49 9.30 4.17 5.27
N MET A 50 8.54 3.83 6.30
CA MET A 50 8.60 4.51 7.60
C MET A 50 9.67 3.89 8.52
N LEU A 51 10.93 3.91 8.09
CA LEU A 51 12.03 3.64 9.02
C LEU A 51 12.34 4.95 9.77
N PRO A 52 12.58 4.91 11.11
CA PRO A 52 13.22 6.03 11.78
C PRO A 52 14.55 6.30 11.09
N GLU A 53 14.90 7.58 10.89
CA GLU A 53 16.23 7.96 10.41
C GLU A 53 17.33 7.52 11.39
#